data_AF-A0A543I475-F1
#
_entry.id   AF-A0A543I475-F1
#
_cell.length_a   1.000
_cell.length_b   1.000
_cell.length_c   1.000
_cell.angle_alpha   90.00
_cell.angle_beta   90.00
_cell.angle_gamma   90.00
#
_symmetry.space_group_name_H-M   'P 1'
#
loop_
_entity.id
_entity.type
_entity.pdbx_description
1 polymer ?
#
loop_
_entity_poly.entity_id
_entity_poly.type
_entity_poly.pdbx_seq_one_letter_code
_entity_poly.pdbx_strand_id
1 'polypeptide(L)'
;MKRRSPAAPLLLPLITFGIYTLVWFVKTKNEMNEANASNPEVRIPTAWLFIVPFVNIWWMWRYAVGVETFTNRRISTVGAFLLMFLLGVIGDAIVQSKFNATIDGR
;
A
#
# COMPACT_ATOMS: atom_id res chain seq x y z
N MET A 1 8.05 7.32 27.83
CA MET A 1 6.64 6.86 27.93
C MET A 1 5.86 7.70 28.93
N LYS A 2 4.65 8.13 28.60
CA LYS A 2 3.76 8.92 29.48
C LYS A 2 2.51 8.15 29.90
N ARG A 3 2.07 8.32 31.15
CA ARG A 3 0.77 7.81 31.65
C ARG A 3 -0.36 8.53 30.93
N ARG A 4 -1.24 7.78 30.26
CA ARG A 4 -2.39 8.30 29.50
C ARG A 4 -3.65 7.52 29.85
N SER A 5 -4.81 8.16 29.71
CA SER A 5 -6.10 7.48 29.88
C SER A 5 -6.34 6.49 28.73
N PRO A 6 -6.83 5.26 29.01
CA PRO A 6 -7.22 4.31 27.98
C PRO A 6 -8.48 4.75 27.20
N ALA A 7 -9.26 5.70 27.74
CA ALA A 7 -10.44 6.22 27.06
C ALA A 7 -10.09 7.00 25.78
N ALA A 8 -8.92 7.64 25.73
CA ALA A 8 -8.51 8.44 24.58
C ALA A 8 -8.30 7.60 23.30
N PRO A 9 -7.48 6.52 23.29
CA PRO A 9 -7.37 5.63 22.13
C PRO A 9 -8.64 4.81 21.85
N LEU A 10 -9.58 4.72 22.79
CA LEU A 10 -10.86 4.04 22.56
C LEU A 10 -11.90 4.95 21.87
N LEU A 11 -12.06 6.19 22.33
CA LEU A 11 -13.19 7.05 21.94
C LEU A 11 -12.82 8.07 20.85
N LEU A 12 -11.60 8.63 20.88
CA LEU A 12 -11.21 9.67 19.93
C LEU A 12 -11.11 9.18 18.47
N PRO A 13 -10.77 7.91 18.17
CA PRO A 13 -10.85 7.40 16.79
C PRO A 13 -12.27 7.46 16.21
N LEU A 14 -13.31 7.29 17.02
CA LEU A 14 -14.70 7.38 16.55
C LEU A 14 -15.04 8.82 16.10
N ILE A 15 -14.58 9.81 16.85
CA ILE A 15 -14.82 11.23 16.57
C ILE A 15 -13.96 11.73 15.40
N THR A 16 -12.73 11.23 15.30
CA THR A 16 -11.74 11.66 14.30
C THR A 16 -11.66 10.75 13.08
N PHE A 17 -12.60 9.80 12.93
CA PHE A 17 -12.62 8.81 11.85
C PHE A 17 -11.28 8.06 11.67
N GLY A 18 -10.71 7.59 12.77
CA GLY A 18 -9.47 6.81 12.79
C GLY A 18 -8.17 7.62 12.74
N ILE A 19 -8.22 8.94 12.46
CA ILE A 19 -7.03 9.80 12.40
C ILE A 19 -6.30 9.83 13.75
N TYR A 20 -7.05 9.89 14.87
CA TYR A 20 -6.45 9.85 16.19
C TYR A 20 -5.59 8.60 16.42
N THR A 21 -6.01 7.44 15.90
CA THR A 21 -5.26 6.18 16.03
C THR A 21 -3.88 6.30 15.40
N LEU A 22 -3.76 6.91 14.21
CA LEU A 22 -2.47 7.14 13.55
C LEU A 22 -1.57 8.07 14.35
N VAL A 23 -2.12 9.19 14.84
CA VAL A 23 -1.38 10.13 15.70
C VAL A 23 -0.92 9.44 16.99
N TRP A 24 -1.77 8.63 17.59
CA TRP A 24 -1.46 7.88 18.80
C TRP A 24 -0.36 6.84 18.56
N PHE A 25 -0.39 6.08 17.46
CA PHE A 25 0.69 5.17 17.07
C PHE A 25 2.02 5.90 16.88
N VAL A 26 2.04 7.05 16.20
CA VAL A 26 3.27 7.83 16.01
C VAL A 26 3.83 8.34 17.34
N LYS A 27 2.97 8.83 18.24
CA LYS A 27 3.42 9.34 19.54
C LYS A 27 3.94 8.21 20.43
N THR A 28 3.21 7.09 20.51
CA THR A 28 3.59 5.98 21.39
C THR A 28 4.80 5.22 20.86
N LYS A 29 4.95 5.03 19.54
CA LYS A 29 6.16 4.39 18.98
C LYS A 29 7.42 5.21 19.26
N ASN A 30 7.35 6.54 19.19
CA ASN A 30 8.51 7.38 19.47
C ASN A 30 8.92 7.24 20.95
N GLU A 31 7.96 7.31 21.87
CA GLU A 31 8.24 7.10 23.30
C GLU A 31 8.72 5.68 23.64
N MET A 32 8.28 4.66 22.91
CA MET A 32 8.76 3.29 23.03
C MET A 32 10.18 3.14 22.49
N ASN A 33 10.48 3.76 21.34
CA ASN A 33 11.83 3.78 20.77
C ASN A 33 12.82 4.52 21.68
N GLU A 34 12.41 5.63 22.29
CA GLU A 34 13.21 6.34 23.30
C GLU A 34 13.44 5.48 24.54
N ALA A 35 12.40 4.81 25.05
CA ALA A 35 12.51 3.94 26.22
C ALA A 35 13.39 2.70 25.97
N ASN A 36 13.47 2.23 24.73
CA ASN A 36 14.28 1.08 24.32
C ASN A 36 15.54 1.50 23.53
N ALA A 37 16.06 2.71 23.75
CA ALA A 37 17.20 3.21 22.99
C ALA A 37 18.47 2.33 23.09
N SER A 38 18.63 1.57 24.19
CA SER A 38 19.71 0.61 24.38
C SER A 38 19.50 -0.75 23.69
N ASN A 39 18.32 -1.01 23.13
CA ASN A 39 17.99 -2.25 22.43
C ASN A 39 17.52 -1.97 20.98
N PRO A 40 18.46 -1.87 20.02
CA PRO A 40 18.15 -1.50 18.64
C PRO A 40 17.22 -2.47 17.90
N GLU A 41 17.19 -3.75 18.30
CA GLU A 41 16.37 -4.78 17.64
C GLU A 41 14.87 -4.53 17.78
N VAL A 42 14.47 -3.78 18.81
CA VAL A 42 13.06 -3.48 19.12
C VAL A 42 12.58 -2.18 18.46
N ARG A 43 13.44 -1.50 17.70
CA ARG A 43 13.11 -0.18 17.12
C ARG A 43 11.94 -0.29 16.15
N ILE A 44 10.83 0.37 16.51
CA ILE A 44 9.60 0.39 15.74
C ILE A 44 9.78 1.34 14.53
N PRO A 45 9.54 0.87 13.29
CA PRO A 45 9.64 1.68 12.08
C PRO A 45 8.64 2.85 12.01
N THR A 46 8.72 3.62 10.93
CA THR A 46 7.83 4.77 10.74
C THR A 46 6.39 4.36 10.38
N ALA A 47 5.41 5.15 10.83
CA ALA A 47 4.01 4.92 10.51
C ALA A 47 3.68 5.20 9.02
N TRP A 48 4.59 5.84 8.28
CA TRP A 48 4.44 6.03 6.82
C TRP A 48 4.33 4.70 6.06
N LEU A 49 4.77 3.58 6.64
CA LEU A 49 4.59 2.25 6.05
C LEU A 49 3.11 1.86 5.88
N PHE A 50 2.19 2.43 6.66
CA PHE A 50 0.75 2.22 6.45
C PHE A 50 0.26 2.78 5.10
N ILE A 51 1.00 3.69 4.48
CA ILE A 51 0.64 4.28 3.18
C ILE A 51 1.09 3.38 2.01
N VAL A 52 2.12 2.54 2.22
CA VAL A 52 2.74 1.73 1.16
C VAL A 52 1.73 0.85 0.40
N PRO A 53 0.78 0.14 1.05
CA PRO A 53 -0.20 -0.66 0.32
C PRO A 53 -1.05 0.17 -0.65
N PHE A 54 -1.43 1.39 -0.28
CA PHE A 54 -2.23 2.29 -1.13
C PHE A 54 -1.42 2.83 -2.31
N VAL A 55 -0.15 3.19 -2.07
CA VAL A 55 0.76 3.62 -3.13
C VAL A 55 1.03 2.49 -4.10
N ASN A 56 1.19 1.26 -3.63
CA ASN A 56 1.35 0.08 -4.49
C ASN A 56 0.13 -0.15 -5.40
N ILE A 57 -1.09 -0.04 -4.86
CA ILE A 57 -2.33 -0.14 -5.66
C ILE A 57 -2.40 0.97 -6.71
N TRP A 58 -2.12 2.22 -6.32
CA TRP A 58 -2.08 3.35 -7.26
C TRP A 58 -1.03 3.14 -8.36
N TRP A 59 0.18 2.71 -7.98
CA TRP A 59 1.26 2.44 -8.92
C TRP A 59 0.86 1.36 -9.94
N MET A 60 0.27 0.27 -9.46
CA MET A 60 -0.17 -0.84 -10.32
C MET A 60 -1.34 -0.42 -11.22
N TRP A 61 -2.23 0.46 -10.76
CA TRP A 61 -3.24 1.08 -11.62
C TRP A 61 -2.60 1.91 -12.74
N ARG A 62 -1.61 2.74 -12.43
CA ARG A 62 -0.85 3.49 -13.44
C ARG A 62 -0.11 2.59 -14.42
N TYR A 63 0.43 1.47 -13.94
CA TYR A 63 1.03 0.44 -14.80
C TYR A 63 -0.02 -0.14 -15.77
N ALA A 64 -1.21 -0.49 -15.26
CA ALA A 64 -2.30 -1.01 -16.09
C ALA A 64 -2.80 -0.01 -17.17
N VAL A 65 -2.78 1.31 -16.88
CA VAL A 65 -3.04 2.36 -17.89
C VAL A 65 -1.97 2.33 -19.00
N GLY A 66 -0.71 2.14 -18.61
CA GLY A 66 0.40 1.92 -19.56
C GLY A 66 0.19 0.68 -20.42
N VAL A 67 -0.28 -0.42 -19.82
CA VAL A 67 -0.59 -1.67 -20.54
C VAL A 67 -1.65 -1.44 -21.61
N GLU A 68 -2.79 -0.80 -21.29
CA GLU A 68 -3.84 -0.54 -22.28
C GLU A 68 -3.33 0.33 -23.44
N THR A 69 -2.56 1.36 -23.12
CA THR A 69 -2.02 2.31 -24.10
C THR A 69 -1.02 1.64 -25.02
N PHE A 70 -0.05 0.89 -24.48
CA PHE A 70 0.95 0.18 -25.27
C PHE A 70 0.30 -0.93 -26.11
N THR A 71 -0.65 -1.68 -25.54
CA THR A 71 -1.29 -2.80 -26.23
C THR A 71 -2.35 -2.38 -27.24
N ASN A 72 -2.49 -1.09 -27.56
CA ASN A 72 -3.54 -0.56 -28.45
C ASN A 72 -4.94 -1.06 -28.06
N ARG A 73 -5.26 -1.03 -26.75
CA ARG A 73 -6.54 -1.49 -26.18
C ARG A 73 -6.88 -2.97 -26.41
N ARG A 74 -5.90 -3.83 -26.73
CA ARG A 74 -6.10 -5.30 -26.73
C ARG A 74 -6.49 -5.85 -25.36
N ILE A 75 -6.18 -5.12 -24.30
CA ILE A 75 -6.69 -5.31 -22.95
C ILE A 75 -7.00 -3.93 -22.35
N SER A 76 -8.11 -3.81 -21.62
CA SER A 76 -8.46 -2.57 -20.93
C SER A 76 -7.63 -2.38 -19.65
N THR A 77 -7.51 -1.15 -19.18
CA THR A 77 -6.84 -0.81 -17.91
C THR A 77 -7.42 -1.63 -16.76
N VAL A 78 -8.75 -1.69 -16.65
CA VAL A 78 -9.43 -2.46 -15.61
C VAL A 78 -9.12 -3.94 -15.73
N GLY A 79 -9.13 -4.49 -16.95
CA GLY A 79 -8.80 -5.88 -17.20
C GLY A 79 -7.36 -6.21 -16.80
N ALA A 80 -6.39 -5.41 -17.26
CA ALA A 80 -4.99 -5.58 -16.92
C ALA A 80 -4.75 -5.47 -15.41
N PHE A 81 -5.35 -4.47 -14.75
CA PHE A 81 -5.27 -4.28 -13.31
C PHE A 81 -5.80 -5.50 -12.54
N LEU A 82 -7.00 -5.97 -12.85
CA LEU A 82 -7.61 -7.10 -12.14
C LEU A 82 -6.84 -8.40 -12.36
N LEU A 83 -6.32 -8.64 -13.57
CA LEU A 83 -5.49 -9.82 -13.85
C LEU A 83 -4.24 -9.80 -12.97
N MET A 84 -3.46 -8.71 -12.99
CA MET A 84 -2.23 -8.62 -12.19
C MET A 84 -2.53 -8.63 -10.69
N PHE A 85 -3.58 -7.93 -10.23
CA PHE A 85 -3.91 -7.82 -8.81
C PHE A 85 -4.41 -9.13 -8.20
N LEU A 86 -5.28 -9.86 -8.91
CA LEU A 86 -5.97 -11.03 -8.35
C LEU A 86 -5.28 -12.34 -8.71
N LEU A 87 -4.62 -12.42 -9.87
CA LEU A 87 -3.98 -13.65 -10.36
C LEU A 87 -2.45 -13.62 -10.21
N GLY A 88 -1.86 -12.49 -9.81
CA GLY A 88 -0.42 -12.32 -9.63
C GLY A 88 0.35 -12.71 -10.89
N VAL A 89 1.32 -13.62 -10.74
CA VAL A 89 2.21 -14.08 -11.82
C VAL A 89 1.47 -14.65 -13.03
N ILE A 90 0.27 -15.21 -12.85
CA ILE A 90 -0.56 -15.71 -13.96
C ILE A 90 -1.11 -14.52 -14.76
N GLY A 91 -1.55 -13.47 -14.07
CA GLY A 91 -1.99 -12.22 -14.69
C GLY A 91 -0.87 -11.55 -15.47
N ASP A 92 0.33 -11.53 -14.89
CA ASP A 92 1.54 -10.99 -15.53
C ASP A 92 1.86 -11.73 -16.83
N ALA A 93 1.75 -13.06 -16.85
CA ALA A 93 1.96 -13.87 -18.05
C ALA A 93 0.94 -13.55 -19.16
N ILE A 94 -0.32 -13.31 -18.81
CA ILE A 94 -1.36 -12.91 -19.77
C ILE A 94 -1.05 -11.51 -20.34
N VAL A 95 -0.67 -10.57 -19.48
CA VAL A 95 -0.26 -9.22 -19.92
C VAL A 95 0.96 -9.28 -20.84
N GLN A 96 1.96 -10.11 -20.52
CA GLN A 96 3.11 -10.35 -21.37
C GLN A 96 2.72 -10.91 -22.73
N SER A 97 1.76 -11.82 -22.79
CA SER A 97 1.23 -12.33 -24.07
C SER A 97 0.62 -11.20 -24.91
N LYS A 98 -0.05 -10.22 -24.29
CA LYS A 98 -0.57 -9.04 -25.00
C LYS A 98 0.54 -8.11 -25.49
N PHE A 99 1.60 -7.93 -24.71
CA PHE A 99 2.79 -7.21 -25.16
C PHE A 99 3.40 -7.85 -26.41
N ASN A 100 3.58 -9.18 -26.40
CA ASN A 100 4.13 -9.91 -27.53
C ASN A 100 3.24 -9.80 -28.77
N ALA A 101 1.91 -9.95 -28.61
CA ALA A 101 0.97 -9.79 -29.73
C ALA A 101 1.06 -8.41 -30.38
N THR A 102 1.18 -7.35 -29.57
CA THR A 102 1.39 -5.99 -30.08
C THR A 102 2.71 -5.85 -30.84
N ILE A 103 3.81 -6.38 -30.31
CA ILE A 103 5.14 -6.34 -30.96
C ILE A 103 5.12 -7.11 -32.28
N ASP A 104 4.48 -8.28 -32.29
CA ASP A 104 4.35 -9.15 -33.47
C ASP A 104 3.38 -8.59 -34.52
N GLY A 105 2.65 -7.51 -34.21
CA GLY A 105 1.63 -6.94 -35.10
C GLY A 105 0.40 -7.81 -35.31
N ARG A 106 0.16 -8.80 -34.43
CA ARG A 106 -0.96 -9.77 -34.47
C ARG A 106 -2.09 -9.31 -33.58
#